data_AF-A0A6A2Z1E2-F1
#
_entry.id   AF-A0A6A2Z1E2-F1
#
_cell.length_a   1.000
_cell.length_b   1.000
_cell.length_c   1.000
_cell.angle_alpha   90.00
_cell.angle_beta   90.00
_cell.angle_gamma   90.00
#
_symmetry.space_group_name_H-M   'P 1'
#
loop_
_entity.id
_entity.type
_entity.pdbx_description
1 polymer ?
#
loop_
_entity_poly.entity_id
_entity_poly.type
_entity_poly.pdbx_seq_one_letter_code
_entity_poly.pdbx_strand_id
1 'polypeptide(L)'
;MLGMHGTVYANYAVDKSDLLLAFGARFDDRVTGNLEAFSNRAKIVHVDIDSVEIGKNKQPHLLVCSDVKLALKGMNRLLESKGANLKLDYSAWIEELNKQKVKYPLNYKTTGDDAIPPQYAVQLLDELTDGNVIVTTGVGEDMFCNSNKSHPYLGNPWNKSEIFPNMMKFADACGISSALVTKKEDLREAIRKMFETPRSYLLDVIVSHRQHVLPVIPSGRTFKNVITKGDGRTKY
;
A
#
# COMPACT_ATOMS: atom_id res chain seq x y z
N MET A 1 -2.93 4.90 -1.69
CA MET A 1 -3.47 4.45 -0.39
C MET A 1 -3.07 5.47 0.68
N LEU A 2 -3.90 5.69 1.71
CA LEU A 2 -3.56 6.49 2.91
C LEU A 2 -3.25 5.60 4.11
N GLY A 3 -2.68 6.17 5.17
CA GLY A 3 -2.38 5.48 6.43
C GLY A 3 -0.89 5.33 6.71
N MET A 4 -0.55 4.38 7.59
CA MET A 4 0.78 4.11 8.11
C MET A 4 1.82 3.96 7.00
N HIS A 5 1.54 3.14 5.99
CA HIS A 5 2.36 2.99 4.77
C HIS A 5 1.72 3.65 3.53
N GLY A 6 0.81 4.59 3.77
CA GLY A 6 0.13 5.33 2.72
C GLY A 6 1.04 6.36 2.07
N THR A 7 0.71 6.77 0.86
CA THR A 7 1.51 7.76 0.12
C THR A 7 1.50 9.11 0.83
N VAL A 8 2.62 9.84 0.75
CA VAL A 8 2.75 11.15 1.40
C VAL A 8 1.63 12.10 0.96
N TYR A 9 1.33 12.13 -0.33
CA TYR A 9 0.28 12.98 -0.89
C TYR A 9 -1.14 12.57 -0.48
N ALA A 10 -1.41 11.29 -0.19
CA ALA A 10 -2.72 10.87 0.32
C ALA A 10 -2.90 11.27 1.80
N ASN A 11 -1.87 11.07 2.62
CA ASN A 11 -1.89 11.52 4.01
C ASN A 11 -1.93 13.05 4.11
N TYR A 12 -1.21 13.75 3.23
CA TYR A 12 -1.28 15.20 3.10
C TYR A 12 -2.70 15.67 2.75
N ALA A 13 -3.35 15.03 1.78
CA ALA A 13 -4.71 15.38 1.37
C ALA A 13 -5.68 15.33 2.55
N VAL A 14 -5.58 14.29 3.39
CA VAL A 14 -6.43 14.11 4.57
C VAL A 14 -6.09 15.14 5.67
N ASP A 15 -4.80 15.37 5.94
CA ASP A 15 -4.37 16.37 6.93
C ASP A 15 -4.86 17.77 6.57
N LYS A 16 -4.79 18.13 5.29
CA LYS A 16 -5.08 19.48 4.79
C LYS A 16 -6.53 19.70 4.34
N SER A 17 -7.33 18.65 4.28
CA SER A 17 -8.76 18.75 3.96
C SER A 17 -9.54 19.60 4.96
N ASP A 18 -10.57 20.28 4.45
CA ASP A 18 -11.63 20.96 5.19
C ASP A 18 -12.95 20.15 5.20
N LEU A 19 -13.07 19.16 4.32
CA LEU A 19 -14.13 18.18 4.25
C LEU A 19 -13.56 16.77 4.00
N LEU A 20 -13.87 15.82 4.89
CA LEU A 20 -13.51 14.42 4.76
C LEU A 20 -14.79 13.58 4.51
N LEU A 21 -14.86 12.97 3.33
CA LEU A 21 -15.93 12.04 2.97
C LEU A 21 -15.46 10.60 3.24
N ALA A 22 -15.89 10.03 4.38
CA ALA A 22 -15.60 8.67 4.79
C ALA A 22 -16.75 7.73 4.40
N PHE A 23 -16.58 7.00 3.30
CA PHE A 23 -17.57 6.07 2.75
C PHE A 23 -17.14 4.62 2.99
N GLY A 24 -17.85 3.90 3.87
CA GLY A 24 -17.55 2.51 4.22
C GLY A 24 -16.20 2.32 4.90
N ALA A 25 -15.81 3.25 5.79
CA ALA A 25 -14.52 3.25 6.46
C ALA A 25 -14.68 3.27 7.99
N ARG A 26 -13.85 2.48 8.68
CA ARG A 26 -13.93 2.27 10.14
C ARG A 26 -12.94 3.09 10.98
N PHE A 27 -12.20 4.02 10.37
CA PHE A 27 -11.17 4.81 11.04
C PHE A 27 -10.19 3.95 11.88
N ASP A 28 -9.63 2.90 11.26
CA ASP A 28 -8.64 1.99 11.85
C ASP A 28 -7.36 2.74 12.21
N ASP A 29 -6.70 2.34 13.31
CA ASP A 29 -5.50 2.99 13.84
C ASP A 29 -4.31 2.96 12.86
N ARG A 30 -4.23 1.93 12.00
CA ARG A 30 -3.24 1.87 10.92
C ARG A 30 -3.47 2.92 9.84
N VAL A 31 -4.66 3.50 9.77
CA VAL A 31 -4.97 4.61 8.87
C VAL A 31 -4.88 5.95 9.60
N THR A 32 -5.44 6.03 10.79
CA THR A 32 -5.56 7.31 11.49
C THR A 32 -4.29 7.73 12.22
N GLY A 33 -3.49 6.76 12.69
CA GLY A 33 -2.41 7.02 13.64
C GLY A 33 -2.98 7.68 14.90
N ASN A 34 -2.50 8.88 15.23
CA ASN A 34 -3.08 9.68 16.30
C ASN A 34 -4.48 10.24 15.93
N LEU A 35 -5.53 9.77 16.60
CA LEU A 35 -6.92 10.15 16.34
C LEU A 35 -7.22 11.64 16.53
N GLU A 36 -6.60 12.31 17.51
CA GLU A 36 -6.83 13.73 17.76
C GLU A 36 -6.30 14.60 16.63
N ALA A 37 -5.11 14.25 16.13
CA ALA A 37 -4.47 14.94 15.01
C ALA A 37 -5.10 14.59 13.65
N PHE A 38 -5.69 13.39 13.52
CA PHE A 38 -6.26 12.92 12.27
C PHE A 38 -7.43 13.80 11.81
N SER A 39 -7.26 14.46 10.66
CA SER A 39 -8.28 15.30 10.01
C SER A 39 -8.92 16.34 10.94
N ASN A 40 -8.11 16.95 11.82
CA ASN A 40 -8.61 17.82 12.88
C ASN A 40 -9.22 19.16 12.40
N ARG A 41 -8.98 19.55 11.15
CA ARG A 41 -9.56 20.76 10.53
C ARG A 41 -10.78 20.47 9.67
N ALA A 42 -11.07 19.20 9.37
CA ALA A 42 -12.10 18.84 8.42
C ALA A 42 -13.45 18.63 9.09
N LYS A 43 -14.51 19.03 8.40
CA LYS A 43 -15.85 18.49 8.63
C LYS A 43 -15.87 17.05 8.13
N ILE A 44 -16.32 16.13 8.96
CA ILE A 44 -16.32 14.70 8.66
C ILE A 44 -17.73 14.27 8.30
N VAL A 45 -17.90 13.70 7.12
CA VAL A 45 -19.11 13.01 6.69
C VAL A 45 -18.82 11.52 6.71
N HIS A 46 -19.58 10.76 7.50
CA HIS A 46 -19.38 9.31 7.62
C HIS A 46 -20.61 8.55 7.15
N VAL A 47 -20.44 7.75 6.11
CA VAL A 47 -21.46 6.83 5.60
C VAL A 47 -21.00 5.41 5.90
N ASP A 48 -21.74 4.70 6.73
CA ASP A 48 -21.47 3.30 7.05
C ASP A 48 -22.78 2.52 7.15
N ILE A 49 -22.73 1.23 6.84
CA ILE A 49 -23.90 0.35 7.01
C ILE A 49 -24.04 -0.09 8.47
N ASP A 50 -22.92 -0.14 9.19
CA ASP A 50 -22.88 -0.52 10.59
C ASP A 50 -22.93 0.71 11.50
N SER A 51 -24.02 0.86 12.24
CA SER A 51 -24.20 1.96 13.19
C SER A 51 -23.19 1.94 14.33
N VAL A 52 -22.59 0.78 14.63
CA VAL A 52 -21.58 0.63 15.69
C VAL A 52 -20.24 1.26 15.31
N GLU A 53 -19.90 1.30 14.02
CA GLU A 53 -18.65 1.93 13.56
C GLU A 53 -18.76 3.47 13.48
N ILE A 54 -19.98 4.00 13.36
CA ILE A 54 -20.23 5.45 13.32
C ILE A 54 -19.95 6.06 14.69
N GLY A 55 -18.98 6.98 14.76
CA GLY A 55 -18.64 7.69 16.01
C GLY A 55 -17.78 6.86 16.99
N LYS A 56 -17.41 5.62 16.66
CA LYS A 56 -16.60 4.74 17.51
C LYS A 56 -15.21 5.32 17.80
N ASN A 57 -14.45 5.62 16.74
CA ASN A 57 -13.07 6.13 16.84
C ASN A 57 -12.98 7.64 16.58
N LYS A 58 -13.82 8.18 15.70
CA LYS A 58 -13.84 9.60 15.33
C LYS A 58 -15.28 10.06 15.20
N GLN A 59 -15.63 11.15 15.88
CA GLN A 59 -16.98 11.73 15.83
C GLN A 59 -17.21 12.45 14.50
N PRO A 60 -18.19 12.01 13.68
CA PRO A 60 -18.53 12.70 12.44
C PRO A 60 -19.35 13.96 12.71
N HIS A 61 -19.29 14.91 11.79
CA HIS A 61 -20.16 16.10 11.81
C HIS A 61 -21.50 15.81 11.14
N LEU A 62 -21.51 14.91 10.15
CA LEU A 62 -22.71 14.40 9.50
C LEU A 62 -22.56 12.89 9.31
N LEU A 63 -23.60 12.14 9.67
CA LEU A 63 -23.60 10.67 9.57
C LEU A 63 -24.78 10.19 8.72
N VAL A 64 -24.56 9.11 7.98
CA VAL A 64 -25.59 8.41 7.22
C VAL A 64 -25.41 6.92 7.45
N CYS A 65 -26.32 6.31 8.21
CA CYS A 65 -26.35 4.86 8.39
C CYS A 65 -27.07 4.22 7.19
N SER A 66 -26.34 3.75 6.19
CA SER A 66 -26.90 3.23 4.94
C SER A 66 -25.90 2.41 4.13
N ASP A 67 -26.40 1.61 3.20
CA ASP A 67 -25.59 1.07 2.12
C ASP A 67 -25.00 2.24 1.31
N VAL A 68 -23.66 2.29 1.28
CA VAL A 68 -22.88 3.30 0.54
C VAL A 68 -23.31 3.40 -0.93
N LYS A 69 -23.71 2.28 -1.56
CA LYS A 69 -24.20 2.25 -2.94
C LYS A 69 -25.49 3.04 -3.09
N LEU A 70 -26.41 2.94 -2.13
CA LEU A 70 -27.67 3.68 -2.13
C LEU A 70 -27.44 5.16 -1.82
N ALA A 71 -26.55 5.46 -0.86
CA ALA A 71 -26.16 6.83 -0.54
C ALA A 71 -25.55 7.54 -1.76
N LEU A 72 -24.62 6.90 -2.46
CA LEU A 72 -24.00 7.42 -3.69
C LEU A 72 -25.04 7.62 -4.80
N LYS A 73 -25.95 6.67 -5.01
CA LYS A 73 -27.05 6.86 -5.99
C LYS A 73 -27.92 8.08 -5.66
N GLY A 74 -28.24 8.29 -4.38
CA GLY A 74 -28.98 9.47 -3.94
C GLY A 74 -28.22 10.76 -4.19
N MET A 75 -26.95 10.81 -3.80
CA MET A 75 -26.07 11.98 -4.02
C MET A 75 -25.90 12.30 -5.51
N ASN A 76 -25.69 11.29 -6.36
CA ASN A 76 -25.55 11.49 -7.81
C ASN A 76 -26.81 12.12 -8.41
N ARG A 77 -28.00 11.60 -8.08
CA ARG A 77 -29.27 12.18 -8.53
C ARG A 77 -29.43 13.64 -8.12
N LEU A 78 -29.02 13.97 -6.89
CA LEU A 78 -29.06 15.36 -6.39
C LEU A 78 -28.08 16.25 -7.16
N LEU A 79 -26.86 15.79 -7.41
CA LEU A 79 -25.86 16.53 -8.19
C LEU A 79 -26.32 16.76 -9.64
N GLU A 80 -26.86 15.73 -10.29
CA GLU A 80 -27.42 15.81 -11.65
C GLU A 80 -28.59 16.79 -11.72
N SER A 81 -29.52 16.74 -10.76
CA SER A 81 -30.68 17.64 -10.73
C SER A 81 -30.29 19.12 -10.55
N LYS A 82 -29.16 19.38 -9.90
CA LYS A 82 -28.62 20.73 -9.68
C LYS A 82 -27.66 21.20 -10.78
N GLY A 83 -27.43 20.37 -11.82
CA GLY A 83 -26.33 20.44 -12.79
C GLY A 83 -25.80 21.83 -13.14
N ALA A 84 -26.64 22.75 -13.62
CA ALA A 84 -26.22 24.08 -14.05
C ALA A 84 -25.98 25.09 -12.89
N ASN A 85 -26.56 24.86 -11.72
CA ASN A 85 -26.52 25.78 -10.58
C ASN A 85 -25.40 25.45 -9.57
N LEU A 86 -24.75 24.30 -9.70
CA LEU A 86 -23.69 23.87 -8.78
C LEU A 86 -22.34 23.85 -9.49
N LYS A 87 -21.64 24.99 -9.46
CA LYS A 87 -20.27 25.08 -9.99
C LYS A 87 -19.28 24.56 -8.95
N LEU A 88 -18.97 23.27 -9.01
CA LEU A 88 -17.93 22.66 -8.19
C LEU A 88 -16.58 22.80 -8.90
N ASP A 89 -15.68 23.60 -8.32
CA ASP A 89 -14.33 23.77 -8.82
C ASP A 89 -13.32 23.47 -7.71
N TYR A 90 -12.57 22.39 -7.89
CA TYR A 90 -11.50 21.97 -6.98
C TYR A 90 -10.12 22.00 -7.66
N SER A 91 -9.99 22.71 -8.79
CA SER A 91 -8.76 22.75 -9.60
C SER A 91 -7.54 23.20 -8.79
N ALA A 92 -7.66 24.26 -7.98
CA ALA A 92 -6.59 24.75 -7.11
C ALA A 92 -6.13 23.67 -6.10
N TRP A 93 -7.06 22.96 -5.49
CA TRP A 93 -6.76 21.86 -4.57
C TRP A 93 -6.10 20.68 -5.29
N ILE A 94 -6.60 20.31 -6.46
CA ILE A 94 -6.01 19.26 -7.30
C ILE A 94 -4.57 19.63 -7.70
N GLU A 95 -4.32 20.88 -8.05
CA GLU A 95 -2.97 21.38 -8.39
C GLU A 95 -2.02 21.30 -7.18
N GLU A 96 -2.48 21.68 -5.99
CA GLU A 96 -1.71 21.53 -4.75
C GLU A 96 -1.35 20.07 -4.49
N LEU A 97 -2.30 19.14 -4.62
CA LEU A 97 -2.05 17.71 -4.46
C LEU A 97 -1.10 17.16 -5.52
N ASN A 98 -1.18 17.65 -6.76
CA ASN A 98 -0.27 17.25 -7.83
C ASN A 98 1.17 17.72 -7.53
N LYS A 99 1.35 18.91 -6.95
CA LYS A 99 2.67 19.37 -6.46
C LYS A 99 3.22 18.41 -5.40
N GLN A 100 2.38 17.90 -4.49
CA GLN A 100 2.81 16.90 -3.50
C GLN A 100 3.15 15.55 -4.13
N LYS A 101 2.39 15.09 -5.14
CA LYS A 101 2.68 13.85 -5.88
C LYS A 101 4.03 13.90 -6.58
N VAL A 102 4.35 15.03 -7.22
CA VAL A 102 5.64 15.24 -7.90
C VAL A 102 6.79 15.35 -6.88
N LYS A 103 6.56 16.01 -5.75
CA LYS A 103 7.58 16.21 -4.71
C LYS A 103 7.88 14.94 -3.91
N TYR A 104 6.86 14.11 -3.66
CA TYR A 104 6.96 12.90 -2.85
C TYR A 104 6.32 11.69 -3.55
N PRO A 105 6.87 11.26 -4.70
CA PRO A 105 6.41 10.05 -5.38
C PRO A 105 6.82 8.80 -4.58
N LEU A 106 6.17 7.68 -4.88
CA LEU A 106 6.65 6.38 -4.41
C LEU A 106 7.93 6.05 -5.18
N ASN A 107 9.03 5.92 -4.45
CA ASN A 107 10.34 5.58 -5.00
C ASN A 107 10.94 4.45 -4.19
N TYR A 108 11.74 3.63 -4.85
CA TYR A 108 12.59 2.64 -4.23
C TYR A 108 14.01 2.79 -4.77
N LYS A 109 15.01 2.42 -3.97
CA LYS A 109 16.39 2.40 -4.42
C LYS A 109 16.66 1.10 -5.15
N THR A 110 17.14 1.17 -6.38
CA THR A 110 17.91 0.08 -6.97
C THR A 110 19.23 -0.02 -6.21
N THR A 111 19.49 -1.18 -5.60
CA THR A 111 20.82 -1.49 -5.06
C THR A 111 21.85 -1.48 -6.19
N GLY A 112 23.08 -1.04 -5.90
CA GLY A 112 24.23 -1.27 -6.79
C GLY A 112 24.68 -2.74 -6.75
N ASP A 113 24.28 -3.45 -5.70
CA ASP A 113 24.37 -4.89 -5.55
C ASP A 113 23.26 -5.51 -6.44
N ASP A 114 23.59 -6.42 -7.37
CA ASP A 114 22.69 -7.06 -8.37
C ASP A 114 21.43 -7.78 -7.82
N ALA A 115 21.14 -7.64 -6.53
CA ALA A 115 19.96 -8.14 -5.85
C ALA A 115 18.68 -7.47 -6.37
N ILE A 116 17.58 -8.24 -6.38
CA ILE A 116 16.28 -7.80 -6.88
C ILE A 116 15.59 -6.91 -5.83
N PRO A 117 15.18 -5.68 -6.18
CA PRO A 117 14.27 -4.91 -5.34
C PRO A 117 12.87 -5.54 -5.37
N PRO A 118 12.23 -5.84 -4.22
CA PRO A 118 10.89 -6.43 -4.20
C PRO A 118 9.84 -5.55 -4.90
N GLN A 119 9.98 -4.23 -4.82
CA GLN A 119 9.10 -3.27 -5.50
C GLN A 119 9.24 -3.37 -7.03
N TYR A 120 10.46 -3.62 -7.53
CA TYR A 120 10.69 -3.83 -8.96
C TYR A 120 10.03 -5.13 -9.44
N ALA A 121 10.08 -6.20 -8.63
CA ALA A 121 9.41 -7.46 -8.97
C ALA A 121 7.89 -7.29 -9.12
N VAL A 122 7.26 -6.56 -8.19
CA VAL A 122 5.82 -6.26 -8.26
C VAL A 122 5.49 -5.32 -9.43
N GLN A 123 6.32 -4.29 -9.66
CA GLN A 123 6.14 -3.39 -10.80
C GLN A 123 6.22 -4.14 -12.14
N LEU A 124 7.15 -5.09 -12.25
CA LEU A 124 7.32 -5.89 -13.46
C LEU A 124 6.18 -6.88 -13.66
N LEU A 125 5.65 -7.45 -12.56
CA LEU A 125 4.45 -8.27 -12.59
C LEU A 125 3.26 -7.46 -13.12
N ASP A 126 3.04 -6.25 -12.62
CA ASP A 126 1.97 -5.34 -13.06
C ASP A 126 2.12 -4.99 -14.55
N GLU A 127 3.33 -4.62 -14.98
CA GLU A 127 3.64 -4.31 -16.39
C GLU A 127 3.37 -5.49 -17.33
N LEU A 128 3.83 -6.69 -16.98
CA LEU A 128 3.69 -7.88 -17.83
C LEU A 128 2.26 -8.43 -17.87
N THR A 129 1.41 -8.02 -16.93
CA THR A 129 0.02 -8.48 -16.82
C THR A 129 -1.00 -7.42 -17.20
N ASP A 130 -0.55 -6.18 -17.49
CA ASP A 130 -1.40 -5.01 -17.72
C ASP A 130 -2.41 -4.79 -16.58
N GLY A 131 -2.01 -5.12 -15.35
CA GLY A 131 -2.87 -5.08 -14.16
C GLY A 131 -4.03 -6.11 -14.16
N ASN A 132 -4.11 -6.99 -15.16
CA ASN A 132 -5.22 -7.93 -15.35
C ASN A 132 -4.97 -9.29 -14.69
N VAL A 133 -4.57 -9.28 -13.41
CA VAL A 133 -4.36 -10.49 -12.62
C VAL A 133 -5.03 -10.40 -11.25
N ILE A 134 -5.49 -11.55 -10.76
CA ILE A 134 -5.93 -11.69 -9.37
C ILE A 134 -4.69 -11.89 -8.51
N VAL A 135 -4.42 -10.92 -7.64
CA VAL A 135 -3.29 -10.98 -6.70
C VAL A 135 -3.79 -11.41 -5.32
N THR A 136 -3.13 -12.41 -4.75
CA THR A 136 -3.28 -12.79 -3.34
C THR A 136 -1.93 -12.63 -2.64
N THR A 137 -1.93 -12.24 -1.37
CA THR A 137 -0.69 -11.97 -0.64
C THR A 137 -0.71 -12.62 0.74
N GLY A 138 0.48 -12.92 1.27
CA GLY A 138 0.66 -13.16 2.69
C GLY A 138 0.58 -11.86 3.51
N VAL A 139 1.09 -11.90 4.74
CA VAL A 139 1.22 -10.72 5.62
C VAL A 139 2.70 -10.31 5.68
N GLY A 140 2.95 -9.00 5.54
CA GLY A 140 4.29 -8.43 5.31
C GLY A 140 5.09 -8.05 6.57
N GLU A 141 6.28 -7.47 6.31
CA GLU A 141 7.42 -7.28 7.23
C GLU A 141 7.20 -6.35 8.44
N ASP A 142 6.13 -5.55 8.46
CA ASP A 142 5.88 -4.56 9.53
C ASP A 142 5.05 -5.10 10.70
N MET A 143 5.13 -6.41 10.99
CA MET A 143 4.65 -6.93 12.25
C MET A 143 5.72 -6.71 13.34
N PHE A 144 5.67 -5.54 13.96
CA PHE A 144 6.43 -5.28 15.19
C PHE A 144 5.79 -6.02 16.36
N CYS A 145 6.42 -7.10 16.84
CA CYS A 145 6.11 -7.66 18.14
C CYS A 145 7.18 -7.18 19.13
N ASN A 146 6.80 -6.38 20.13
CA ASN A 146 7.70 -5.87 21.17
C ASN A 146 8.98 -5.21 20.62
N SER A 147 8.85 -4.36 19.59
CA SER A 147 9.98 -3.64 18.95
C SER A 147 11.00 -4.52 18.23
N ASN A 148 10.78 -5.84 18.15
CA ASN A 148 11.57 -6.76 17.35
C ASN A 148 10.89 -6.98 15.99
N LYS A 149 11.62 -6.68 14.91
CA LYS A 149 11.24 -7.11 13.57
C LYS A 149 11.53 -8.60 13.43
N SER A 150 10.61 -9.35 12.81
CA SER A 150 10.98 -10.63 12.21
C SER A 150 12.16 -10.38 11.26
N HIS A 151 13.24 -11.14 11.40
CA HIS A 151 14.35 -11.05 10.45
C HIS A 151 13.93 -11.81 9.19
N PRO A 152 13.63 -11.15 8.05
CA PRO A 152 13.26 -11.85 6.81
C PRO A 152 14.48 -12.47 6.12
N TYR A 153 15.59 -12.64 6.85
CA TYR A 153 16.80 -13.21 6.31
C TYR A 153 16.63 -14.71 6.14
N LEU A 154 16.28 -15.10 4.92
CA LEU A 154 16.15 -16.50 4.51
C LEU A 154 17.42 -17.01 3.80
N GLY A 155 18.57 -16.39 4.05
CA GLY A 155 19.86 -16.76 3.48
C GLY A 155 20.50 -15.68 2.63
N ASN A 156 21.73 -15.96 2.17
CA ASN A 156 22.53 -15.04 1.40
C ASN A 156 22.16 -15.11 -0.10
N PRO A 157 21.72 -14.00 -0.72
CA PRO A 157 21.40 -13.97 -2.16
C PRO A 157 22.57 -14.40 -3.07
N TRP A 158 23.80 -14.24 -2.58
CA TRP A 158 25.02 -14.56 -3.31
C TRP A 158 25.50 -16.00 -3.10
N ASN A 159 24.92 -16.71 -2.12
CA ASN A 159 25.25 -18.10 -1.83
C ASN A 159 23.98 -18.96 -1.79
N LYS A 160 23.68 -19.64 -2.90
CA LYS A 160 22.50 -20.52 -3.04
C LYS A 160 22.42 -21.61 -1.97
N SER A 161 23.56 -22.06 -1.44
CA SER A 161 23.59 -23.11 -0.40
C SER A 161 23.11 -22.61 0.97
N GLU A 162 23.11 -21.30 1.20
CA GLU A 162 22.63 -20.66 2.43
C GLU A 162 21.16 -20.25 2.35
N ILE A 163 20.52 -20.32 1.18
CA ILE A 163 19.10 -20.01 1.02
C ILE A 163 18.28 -21.13 1.66
N PHE A 164 17.52 -20.77 2.71
CA PHE A 164 16.77 -21.71 3.51
C PHE A 164 15.41 -21.16 3.95
N PRO A 165 14.32 -21.95 3.84
CA PRO A 165 14.27 -23.28 3.24
C PRO A 165 14.29 -23.24 1.71
N ASN A 166 14.65 -24.35 1.07
CA ASN A 166 14.64 -24.44 -0.39
C ASN A 166 13.20 -24.65 -0.90
N MET A 167 12.55 -23.57 -1.29
CA MET A 167 11.14 -23.56 -1.75
C MET A 167 10.92 -24.40 -3.01
N MET A 168 11.95 -24.55 -3.86
CA MET A 168 11.89 -25.37 -5.06
C MET A 168 11.63 -26.84 -4.74
N LYS A 169 12.23 -27.36 -3.65
CA LYS A 169 12.00 -28.75 -3.22
C LYS A 169 10.56 -28.99 -2.77
N PHE A 170 9.91 -27.98 -2.18
CA PHE A 170 8.48 -28.07 -1.84
C PHE A 170 7.60 -28.08 -3.08
N ALA A 171 7.90 -27.25 -4.08
CA ALA A 171 7.18 -27.29 -5.35
C ALA A 171 7.34 -28.63 -6.06
N ASP A 172 8.56 -29.15 -6.13
CA ASP A 172 8.87 -30.45 -6.74
C ASP A 172 8.12 -31.61 -6.04
N ALA A 173 8.09 -31.61 -4.71
CA ALA A 173 7.34 -32.60 -3.93
C ALA A 173 5.82 -32.59 -4.24
N CYS A 174 5.29 -31.46 -4.71
CA CYS A 174 3.89 -31.29 -5.11
C CYS A 174 3.66 -31.45 -6.62
N GLY A 175 4.71 -31.75 -7.41
CA GLY A 175 4.63 -31.83 -8.87
C GLY A 175 4.42 -30.45 -9.55
N ILE A 176 4.88 -29.38 -8.92
CA ILE A 176 4.72 -27.99 -9.39
C ILE A 176 6.03 -27.54 -10.04
N SER A 177 5.95 -27.06 -11.29
CA SER A 177 7.08 -26.44 -11.98
C SER A 177 7.59 -25.23 -11.20
N SER A 178 8.91 -25.08 -11.09
CA SER A 178 9.47 -23.97 -10.33
C SER A 178 10.78 -23.44 -10.91
N ALA A 179 11.12 -22.20 -10.58
CA ALA A 179 12.41 -21.57 -10.88
C ALA A 179 12.86 -20.64 -9.75
N LEU A 180 14.18 -20.51 -9.59
CA LEU A 180 14.83 -19.56 -8.70
C LEU A 180 15.43 -18.42 -9.53
N VAL A 181 15.18 -17.17 -9.14
CA VAL A 181 15.80 -15.99 -9.75
C VAL A 181 16.46 -15.12 -8.69
N THR A 182 17.74 -14.79 -8.91
CA THR A 182 18.56 -14.04 -7.95
C THR A 182 19.03 -12.70 -8.49
N LYS A 183 19.06 -12.55 -9.82
CA LYS A 183 19.53 -11.34 -10.48
C LYS A 183 18.39 -10.55 -11.09
N LYS A 184 18.51 -9.23 -11.03
CA LYS A 184 17.53 -8.32 -11.61
C LYS A 184 17.35 -8.48 -13.12
N GLU A 185 18.43 -8.73 -13.86
CA GLU A 185 18.43 -8.87 -15.33
C GLU A 185 17.58 -10.06 -15.80
N ASP A 186 17.58 -11.15 -15.04
CA ASP A 186 16.88 -12.39 -15.38
C ASP A 186 15.39 -12.37 -14.97
N LEU A 187 14.98 -11.42 -14.13
CA LEU A 187 13.65 -11.41 -13.53
C LEU A 187 12.53 -11.29 -14.56
N ARG A 188 12.71 -10.46 -15.59
CA ARG A 188 11.68 -10.27 -16.63
C ARG A 188 11.39 -11.57 -17.35
N GLU A 189 12.42 -12.26 -17.77
CA GLU A 189 12.27 -13.51 -18.50
C GLU A 189 11.74 -14.63 -17.60
N ALA A 190 12.16 -14.65 -16.34
CA ALA A 190 11.64 -15.60 -15.35
C ALA A 190 10.12 -15.42 -15.11
N ILE A 191 9.62 -14.18 -15.01
CA ILE A 191 8.18 -13.91 -14.88
C ILE A 191 7.44 -14.28 -16.17
N ARG A 192 7.99 -14.00 -17.36
CA ARG A 192 7.37 -14.42 -18.62
C ARG A 192 7.21 -15.93 -18.70
N LYS A 193 8.28 -16.67 -18.41
CA LYS A 193 8.26 -18.14 -18.38
C LYS A 193 7.24 -18.70 -17.40
N MET A 194 7.07 -18.05 -16.24
CA MET A 194 6.03 -18.40 -15.27
C MET A 194 4.63 -18.33 -15.89
N PHE A 195 4.32 -17.26 -16.63
CA PHE A 195 3.01 -17.10 -17.30
C PHE A 195 2.82 -17.97 -18.55
N GLU A 196 3.90 -18.26 -19.28
CA GLU A 196 3.87 -19.14 -20.46
C GLU A 196 3.68 -20.61 -20.07
N THR A 197 3.91 -20.99 -18.81
CA THR A 197 3.73 -22.36 -18.33
C THR A 197 2.24 -22.64 -18.07
N PRO A 198 1.59 -23.60 -18.76
CA PRO A 198 0.13 -23.79 -18.69
C PRO A 198 -0.43 -24.33 -17.36
N ARG A 199 0.42 -24.63 -16.36
CA ARG A 199 0.02 -25.21 -15.06
C ARG A 199 0.60 -24.38 -13.92
N SER A 200 0.28 -24.76 -12.68
CA SER A 200 0.85 -24.17 -11.47
C SER A 200 2.37 -24.01 -11.57
N TYR A 201 2.85 -22.83 -11.19
CA TYR A 201 4.25 -22.47 -11.24
C TYR A 201 4.66 -21.75 -9.95
N LEU A 202 5.85 -22.05 -9.42
CA LEU A 202 6.47 -21.30 -8.33
C LEU A 202 7.71 -20.57 -8.83
N LEU A 203 7.70 -19.24 -8.76
CA LEU A 203 8.89 -18.43 -8.98
C LEU A 203 9.42 -17.94 -7.63
N ASP A 204 10.56 -18.49 -7.21
CA ASP A 204 11.27 -18.07 -6.01
C ASP A 204 12.18 -16.88 -6.35
N VAL A 205 11.81 -15.68 -5.89
CA VAL A 205 12.49 -14.42 -6.20
C VAL A 205 13.31 -13.99 -4.99
N ILE A 206 14.63 -14.04 -5.11
CA ILE A 206 15.52 -13.64 -4.02
C ILE A 206 15.67 -12.12 -4.01
N VAL A 207 15.15 -11.52 -2.95
CA VAL A 207 15.14 -10.08 -2.72
C VAL A 207 16.10 -9.67 -1.62
N SER A 208 16.50 -8.39 -1.60
CA SER A 208 17.35 -7.86 -0.54
C SER A 208 16.56 -7.66 0.77
N HIS A 209 16.99 -8.33 1.84
CA HIS A 209 16.42 -8.21 3.20
C HIS A 209 16.67 -6.84 3.89
N ARG A 210 17.44 -5.94 3.26
CA ARG A 210 17.83 -4.65 3.87
C ARG A 210 16.89 -3.50 3.50
N GLN A 211 15.86 -3.78 2.70
CA GLN A 211 14.92 -2.76 2.25
C GLN A 211 13.88 -2.46 3.32
N HIS A 212 13.39 -1.23 3.35
CA HIS A 212 12.32 -0.81 4.24
C HIS A 212 11.11 -0.39 3.43
N VAL A 213 9.91 -0.65 3.95
CA VAL A 213 8.66 -0.13 3.41
C VAL A 213 8.57 1.35 3.78
N LEU A 214 8.57 2.22 2.75
CA LEU A 214 8.48 3.67 2.90
C LEU A 214 7.43 4.25 1.94
N PRO A 215 6.78 5.37 2.30
CA PRO A 215 6.90 6.10 3.57
C PRO A 215 6.26 5.34 4.75
N VAL A 216 6.62 5.69 5.98
CA VAL A 216 5.99 5.14 7.20
C VAL A 216 5.68 6.24 8.23
N ILE A 217 4.47 6.22 8.79
CA ILE A 217 4.10 7.00 9.97
C ILE A 217 4.20 6.06 11.18
N PRO A 218 5.10 6.28 12.15
CA PRO A 218 5.21 5.39 13.32
C PRO A 218 3.89 5.28 14.09
N SER A 219 3.67 4.14 14.74
CA SER A 219 2.42 3.88 15.48
C SER A 219 2.09 5.00 16.48
N GLY A 220 0.83 5.42 16.51
CA GLY A 220 0.32 6.50 17.36
C GLY A 220 0.87 7.90 17.03
N ARG A 221 1.65 8.08 15.96
CA ARG A 221 2.17 9.39 15.53
C ARG A 221 1.29 10.03 14.47
N THR A 222 1.68 11.24 14.08
CA THR A 222 0.94 12.09 13.13
C THR A 222 1.62 12.12 11.77
N PHE A 223 0.95 12.67 10.75
CA PHE A 223 1.56 12.91 9.43
C PHE A 223 2.87 13.72 9.49
N LYS A 224 3.04 14.61 10.47
CA LYS A 224 4.29 15.38 10.66
C LYS A 224 5.50 14.50 10.98
N ASN A 225 5.26 13.27 11.44
CA ASN A 225 6.29 12.31 11.79
C ASN A 225 6.57 11.30 10.67
N VAL A 226 6.10 11.57 9.45
CA VAL A 226 6.31 10.67 8.30
C VAL A 226 7.80 10.50 8.02
N ILE A 227 8.25 9.25 7.99
CA ILE A 227 9.58 8.85 7.59
C ILE A 227 9.54 8.56 6.09
N THR A 228 10.30 9.32 5.31
CA THR A 228 10.36 9.20 3.84
C THR A 228 11.71 8.70 3.32
N LYS A 229 12.69 8.53 4.21
CA LYS A 229 14.05 8.08 3.91
C LYS A 229 14.55 7.16 5.01
N GLY A 230 15.43 6.23 4.64
CA GLY A 230 16.07 5.27 5.56
C GLY A 230 16.00 3.85 5.01
N ASP A 231 17.03 3.06 5.25
CA ASP A 231 17.05 1.63 4.95
C ASP A 231 17.84 0.91 6.06
N GLY A 232 17.77 -0.42 6.12
CA GLY A 232 18.48 -1.21 7.12
C GLY A 232 20.00 -1.31 6.88
N ARG A 233 20.57 -0.48 5.99
CA ARG A 233 22.00 -0.55 5.64
C ARG A 233 22.90 0.22 6.60
N THR A 234 22.34 1.12 7.40
CA THR A 234 23.05 1.77 8.50
C THR A 234 22.77 1.00 9.78
N LYS A 235 23.82 0.48 10.43
CA LYS A 235 23.71 0.03 11.83
C LYS A 235 23.35 1.25 12.67
N TYR A 236 22.23 1.18 13.39
CA TYR A 236 21.99 2.06 14.53
C TYR A 236 22.86 1.60 15.70
#